data_AF-A0A395HT03-F1
#
_entry.id   AF-A0A395HT03-F1
#
_cell.length_a   1.000
_cell.length_b   1.000
_cell.length_c   1.000
_cell.angle_alpha   90.00
_cell.angle_beta   90.00
_cell.angle_gamma   90.00
#
_symmetry.space_group_name_H-M   'P 1'
#
loop_
_entity.id
_entity.type
_entity.pdbx_description
1 polymer ?
#
loop_
_entity_poly.entity_id
_entity_poly.type
_entity_poly.pdbx_seq_one_letter_code
_entity_poly.pdbx_strand_id
1 'polypeptide(L)'
;MGYLTFLIDNYDQLPAAGMVFVHGSRWAWHNDHGEYDNAALLGALNMSAALQPWGYHNLRCDWSVGTCPATQPAQGSLELQLQSVLEPWSARMASDVALPRALAALFGHDPRDVHALLGRNDPVRAQCCAQFVVARPNAWQHSRDEYVALRQWLLDGMNPRPGRKNSAAPADDRVAGRILSYIWHILFVKHSAVRPEGELAPGMVDLDRLNRVACPNAQECYCRLYGRCGLERCSVGTCKGEYIVPPEFKVPERVMRG
;
A
#
# COMPACT_ATOMS: atom_id res chain seq x y z
N MET A 1 -9.05 -0.06 -10.47
CA MET A 1 -8.70 0.66 -11.72
C MET A 1 -8.76 2.19 -11.66
N GLY A 2 -9.62 2.81 -10.85
CA GLY A 2 -9.81 4.27 -10.88
C GLY A 2 -8.53 5.11 -10.73
N TYR A 3 -7.65 4.75 -9.78
CA TYR A 3 -6.44 5.56 -9.51
C TYR A 3 -5.48 5.61 -10.70
N LEU A 4 -5.19 4.46 -11.32
CA LEU A 4 -4.31 4.40 -12.49
C LEU A 4 -4.91 5.15 -13.67
N THR A 5 -6.23 5.06 -13.86
CA THR A 5 -6.92 5.79 -14.94
C THR A 5 -6.75 7.30 -14.75
N PHE A 6 -6.95 7.81 -13.53
CA PHE A 6 -6.69 9.21 -13.22
C PHE A 6 -5.24 9.62 -13.50
N LEU A 7 -4.26 8.83 -13.04
CA LEU A 7 -2.83 9.13 -13.26
C LEU A 7 -2.46 9.16 -14.74
N ILE A 8 -2.99 8.24 -15.54
CA ILE A 8 -2.72 8.13 -16.98
C ILE A 8 -3.37 9.29 -17.74
N ASP A 9 -4.68 9.51 -17.52
CA ASP A 9 -5.47 10.47 -18.30
C ASP A 9 -5.10 11.92 -17.98
N ASN A 10 -4.56 12.19 -16.79
CA ASN A 10 -4.18 13.53 -16.33
C ASN A 10 -2.66 13.70 -16.20
N TYR A 11 -1.86 12.80 -16.75
CA TYR A 11 -0.42 12.72 -16.46
C TYR A 11 0.32 14.05 -16.67
N ASP A 12 0.04 14.80 -17.75
CA ASP A 12 0.71 16.08 -18.03
C ASP A 12 0.18 17.24 -17.16
N GLN A 13 -0.98 17.06 -16.55
CA GLN A 13 -1.72 18.08 -15.81
C GLN A 13 -2.02 17.66 -14.37
N LEU A 14 -1.20 16.77 -13.79
CA LEU A 14 -1.40 16.34 -12.40
C LEU A 14 -1.43 17.56 -11.46
N PRO A 15 -2.32 17.58 -10.44
CA PRO A 15 -2.47 18.72 -9.55
C PRO A 15 -1.17 19.08 -8.81
N ALA A 16 -0.76 20.35 -8.87
CA ALA A 16 0.47 20.82 -8.22
C ALA A 16 0.44 20.65 -6.68
N ALA A 17 -0.76 20.73 -6.08
CA ALA A 17 -0.96 20.53 -4.64
C ALA A 17 -0.81 19.07 -4.19
N GLY A 18 -0.70 18.12 -5.11
CA GLY A 18 -0.77 16.69 -4.84
C GLY A 18 -2.17 16.11 -5.04
N MET A 19 -2.26 14.80 -4.86
CA MET A 19 -3.47 14.01 -5.11
C MET A 19 -3.77 13.12 -3.90
N VAL A 20 -5.06 12.95 -3.60
CA VAL A 20 -5.54 12.03 -2.56
C VAL A 20 -6.36 10.95 -3.23
N PHE A 21 -5.99 9.70 -2.98
CA PHE A 21 -6.69 8.53 -3.49
C PHE A 21 -7.32 7.78 -2.33
N VAL A 22 -8.65 7.61 -2.37
CA VAL A 22 -9.43 6.91 -1.34
C VAL A 22 -10.46 5.97 -1.97
N HIS A 23 -10.91 5.00 -1.18
CA HIS A 23 -12.08 4.22 -1.52
C HIS A 23 -13.35 5.07 -1.44
N GLY A 24 -14.33 4.75 -2.29
CA GLY A 24 -15.52 5.59 -2.46
C GLY A 24 -16.52 5.55 -1.30
N SER A 25 -16.45 4.54 -0.43
CA SER A 25 -17.37 4.42 0.71
C SER A 25 -17.00 5.41 1.80
N ARG A 26 -17.93 6.31 2.16
CA ARG A 26 -17.75 7.26 3.26
C ARG A 26 -17.50 6.53 4.58
N TRP A 27 -18.30 5.52 4.90
CA TRP A 27 -18.11 4.70 6.09
C TRP A 27 -17.57 3.33 5.72
N ALA A 28 -16.37 3.00 6.19
CA ALA A 28 -15.73 1.73 5.90
C ALA A 28 -14.70 1.36 6.97
N TRP A 29 -14.55 0.06 7.25
CA TRP A 29 -13.62 -0.46 8.25
C TRP A 29 -12.16 -0.04 8.00
N HIS A 30 -11.81 0.30 6.76
CA HIS A 30 -10.46 0.73 6.39
C HIS A 30 -10.21 2.24 6.54
N ASN A 31 -11.21 3.00 7.02
CA ASN A 31 -11.05 4.39 7.41
C ASN A 31 -10.58 4.44 8.86
N ASP A 32 -9.40 5.04 9.07
CA ASP A 32 -8.69 5.06 10.36
C ASP A 32 -9.26 6.12 11.32
N HIS A 33 -10.56 6.00 11.59
CA HIS A 33 -11.35 6.90 12.41
C HIS A 33 -12.21 6.09 13.38
N GLY A 34 -12.44 6.59 14.60
CA GLY A 34 -13.26 5.89 15.61
C GLY A 34 -14.68 5.56 15.16
N GLU A 35 -15.23 6.39 14.28
CA GLU A 35 -16.54 6.20 13.62
C GLU A 35 -16.41 5.81 12.13
N TYR A 36 -15.23 5.36 11.67
CA TYR A 36 -15.01 4.87 10.31
C TYR A 36 -15.37 5.86 9.18
N ASP A 37 -15.49 7.16 9.48
CA ASP A 37 -15.94 8.20 8.55
C ASP A 37 -14.76 8.82 7.80
N ASN A 38 -14.70 8.58 6.48
CA ASN A 38 -13.68 9.13 5.61
C ASN A 38 -13.83 10.64 5.40
N ALA A 39 -15.05 11.18 5.50
CA ALA A 39 -15.27 12.62 5.33
C ALA A 39 -14.59 13.40 6.47
N ALA A 40 -14.66 12.89 7.70
CA ALA A 40 -13.97 13.47 8.85
C ALA A 40 -12.44 13.41 8.69
N LEU A 41 -11.90 12.29 8.21
CA LEU A 41 -10.46 12.15 7.94
C LEU A 41 -9.99 13.12 6.84
N LEU A 42 -10.70 13.17 5.71
CA LEU A 42 -10.36 14.06 4.61
C LEU A 42 -10.50 15.53 4.97
N GLY A 43 -11.49 15.90 5.79
CA GLY A 43 -11.65 17.27 6.30
C GLY A 43 -10.53 17.70 7.25
N ALA A 44 -9.93 16.76 7.98
CA ALA A 44 -8.80 17.01 8.88
C ALA A 44 -7.43 16.83 8.22
N LEU A 45 -7.37 16.29 6.99
CA LEU A 45 -6.12 15.91 6.34
C LEU A 45 -5.24 17.14 6.05
N ASN A 46 -4.09 17.21 6.72
CA ASN A 46 -3.05 18.19 6.44
C ASN A 46 -2.18 17.70 5.28
N MET A 47 -2.60 18.03 4.05
CA MET A 47 -1.91 17.67 2.80
C MET A 47 -0.42 18.06 2.79
N SER A 48 -0.10 19.28 3.23
CA SER A 48 1.27 19.79 3.20
C SER A 48 2.18 19.00 4.15
N ALA A 49 1.71 18.70 5.37
CA ALA A 49 2.46 17.90 6.33
C ALA A 49 2.56 16.44 5.89
N ALA A 50 1.48 15.87 5.35
CA ALA A 50 1.43 14.49 4.87
C ALA A 50 2.44 14.23 3.74
N LEU A 51 2.59 15.18 2.82
CA LEU A 51 3.53 15.06 1.71
C LEU A 51 5.00 15.25 2.11
N GLN A 52 5.31 15.75 3.30
CA GLN A 52 6.70 15.95 3.71
C GLN A 52 7.22 14.78 4.57
N PRO A 53 8.53 14.44 4.50
CA PRO A 53 9.50 14.84 3.49
C PRO A 53 9.51 13.91 2.25
N TRP A 54 8.63 12.90 2.23
CA TRP A 54 8.72 11.76 1.31
C TRP A 54 7.93 11.92 0.02
N GLY A 55 7.04 12.90 -0.05
CA GLY A 55 6.11 13.13 -1.17
C GLY A 55 5.02 12.07 -1.32
N TYR A 56 4.88 11.20 -0.32
CA TYR A 56 3.88 10.13 -0.24
C TYR A 56 3.56 9.83 1.23
N HIS A 57 2.30 9.53 1.53
CA HIS A 57 1.90 8.95 2.80
C HIS A 57 0.62 8.11 2.65
N ASN A 58 0.54 6.95 3.31
CA ASN A 58 -0.71 6.21 3.43
C ASN A 58 -1.61 6.91 4.46
N LEU A 59 -2.91 7.05 4.19
CA LEU A 59 -3.83 7.75 5.09
C LEU A 59 -4.15 6.98 6.38
N ARG A 60 -3.84 5.69 6.41
CA ARG A 60 -4.01 4.85 7.60
C ARG A 60 -2.75 4.88 8.45
N CYS A 61 -2.89 5.21 9.72
CA CYS A 61 -1.85 5.21 10.74
C CYS A 61 -1.78 3.90 11.52
N ASP A 62 -2.91 3.23 11.78
CA ASP A 62 -2.99 2.01 12.57
C ASP A 62 -2.46 0.77 11.83
N TRP A 63 -1.57 0.03 12.49
CA TRP A 63 -0.84 -1.11 11.92
C TRP A 63 -1.61 -2.43 11.95
N SER A 64 -2.77 -2.51 12.60
CA SER A 64 -3.43 -3.78 12.95
C SER A 64 -3.83 -4.64 11.75
N VAL A 65 -3.95 -4.06 10.54
CA VAL A 65 -4.37 -4.78 9.31
C VAL A 65 -3.32 -4.70 8.20
N GLY A 66 -2.14 -4.13 8.47
CA GLY A 66 -1.03 -4.00 7.52
C GLY A 66 0.00 -5.12 7.59
N THR A 67 1.14 -4.91 6.93
CA THR A 67 2.35 -5.74 7.05
C THR A 67 3.44 -5.07 7.90
N CYS A 68 3.12 -3.94 8.53
CA CYS A 68 4.01 -3.23 9.45
C CYS A 68 4.37 -4.00 10.73
N PRO A 69 3.45 -4.72 11.41
CA PRO A 69 3.80 -5.42 12.64
C PRO A 69 4.95 -6.42 12.44
N ALA A 70 5.89 -6.46 13.38
CA ALA A 70 7.04 -7.36 13.31
C ALA A 70 6.65 -8.85 13.27
N THR A 71 5.47 -9.19 13.80
CA THR A 71 4.88 -10.53 13.79
C THR A 71 4.38 -10.97 12.41
N GLN A 72 4.31 -10.08 11.43
CA GLN A 72 3.91 -10.46 10.07
C GLN A 72 5.08 -11.18 9.37
N PRO A 73 4.87 -12.42 8.89
CA PRO A 73 5.92 -13.16 8.20
C PRO A 73 6.29 -12.48 6.88
N ALA A 74 7.54 -12.66 6.45
CA ALA A 74 7.99 -12.16 5.15
C ALA A 74 7.24 -12.87 4.01
N GLN A 75 6.96 -12.15 2.94
CA GLN A 75 6.15 -12.64 1.81
C GLN A 75 6.79 -13.81 1.05
N GLY A 76 8.11 -13.97 1.14
CA GLY A 76 8.86 -15.10 0.59
C GLY A 76 9.13 -16.25 1.57
N SER A 77 8.62 -16.17 2.81
CA SER A 77 9.00 -17.10 3.89
C SER A 77 8.30 -18.45 3.77
N LEU A 78 8.95 -19.50 4.27
CA LEU A 78 8.34 -20.84 4.33
C LEU A 78 7.12 -20.89 5.26
N GLU A 79 7.16 -20.13 6.37
CA GLU A 79 6.04 -20.02 7.30
C GLU A 79 4.77 -19.53 6.58
N LEU A 80 4.87 -18.44 5.82
CA LEU A 80 3.74 -17.91 5.08
C LEU A 80 3.23 -18.90 4.01
N GLN A 81 4.14 -19.60 3.32
CA GLN A 81 3.75 -20.63 2.36
C GLN A 81 2.92 -21.72 3.03
N LEU A 82 3.36 -22.23 4.19
CA LEU A 82 2.63 -23.23 4.96
C LEU A 82 1.27 -22.70 5.43
N GLN A 83 1.22 -21.47 5.96
CA GLN A 83 -0.04 -20.83 6.37
C GLN A 83 -1.03 -20.69 5.19
N SER A 84 -0.54 -20.33 4.00
CA SER A 84 -1.40 -20.21 2.81
C SER A 84 -2.04 -21.52 2.37
N VAL A 85 -1.38 -22.66 2.63
CA VAL A 85 -1.93 -23.99 2.37
C VAL A 85 -3.02 -24.36 3.39
N LEU A 86 -2.88 -23.89 4.62
CA LEU A 86 -3.88 -24.10 5.69
C LEU A 86 -5.10 -23.19 5.54
N GLU A 87 -4.92 -22.00 4.96
CA GLU A 87 -5.98 -21.00 4.75
C GLU A 87 -6.18 -20.63 3.26
N PRO A 88 -6.51 -21.60 2.37
CA PRO A 88 -6.58 -21.35 0.92
C PRO A 88 -7.70 -20.37 0.52
N TRP A 89 -8.69 -20.13 1.38
CA TRP A 89 -9.75 -19.13 1.17
C TRP A 89 -9.31 -17.69 1.51
N SER A 90 -8.14 -17.52 2.14
CA SER A 90 -7.65 -16.22 2.59
C SER A 90 -7.06 -15.45 1.43
N ALA A 91 -7.83 -14.49 0.89
CA ALA A 91 -7.33 -13.56 -0.12
C ALA A 91 -6.09 -12.78 0.35
N ARG A 92 -5.95 -12.56 1.67
CA ARG A 92 -4.74 -11.96 2.25
C ARG A 92 -3.52 -12.86 2.03
N MET A 93 -3.58 -14.12 2.48
CA MET A 93 -2.49 -15.07 2.30
C MET A 93 -2.14 -15.29 0.83
N ALA A 94 -3.15 -15.42 -0.04
CA ALA A 94 -2.95 -15.53 -1.48
C ALA A 94 -2.20 -14.32 -2.06
N SER A 95 -2.48 -13.11 -1.56
CA SER A 95 -1.79 -11.88 -2.00
C SER A 95 -0.36 -11.82 -1.51
N ASP A 96 -0.15 -12.13 -0.23
CA ASP A 96 1.16 -12.06 0.41
C ASP A 96 2.12 -13.06 -0.27
N VAL A 97 1.67 -14.29 -0.52
CA VAL A 97 2.46 -15.31 -1.25
C VAL A 97 2.71 -14.93 -2.72
N ALA A 98 1.77 -14.24 -3.36
CA ALA A 98 1.91 -13.82 -4.76
C ALA A 98 2.78 -12.56 -4.93
N LEU A 99 2.98 -11.74 -3.88
CA LEU A 99 3.68 -10.47 -3.96
C LEU A 99 5.09 -10.58 -4.56
N PRO A 100 5.97 -11.51 -4.14
CA PRO A 100 7.34 -11.56 -4.66
C PRO A 100 7.37 -11.80 -6.18
N ARG A 101 6.51 -12.70 -6.68
CA ARG A 101 6.38 -12.96 -8.12
C ARG A 101 5.81 -11.74 -8.87
N ALA A 102 4.84 -11.04 -8.27
CA ALA A 102 4.25 -9.85 -8.86
C ALA A 102 5.29 -8.72 -8.98
N LEU A 103 6.13 -8.51 -7.96
CA LEU A 103 7.23 -7.55 -8.01
C LEU A 103 8.21 -7.89 -9.15
N ALA A 104 8.60 -9.15 -9.30
CA ALA A 104 9.46 -9.58 -10.41
C ALA A 104 8.85 -9.27 -11.77
N ALA A 105 7.57 -9.60 -11.97
CA ALA A 105 6.87 -9.31 -13.22
C ALA A 105 6.75 -7.79 -13.51
N LEU A 106 6.50 -6.98 -12.48
CA LEU A 106 6.29 -5.54 -12.63
C LEU A 106 7.58 -4.76 -12.87
N PHE A 107 8.70 -5.19 -12.28
CA PHE A 107 9.99 -4.51 -12.40
C PHE A 107 10.91 -5.13 -13.47
N GLY A 108 10.35 -5.96 -14.37
CA GLY A 108 11.05 -6.44 -15.56
C GLY A 108 12.06 -7.57 -15.32
N HIS A 109 11.94 -8.30 -14.21
CA HIS A 109 12.79 -9.44 -13.90
C HIS A 109 12.11 -10.77 -14.25
N ASP A 110 12.89 -11.84 -14.46
CA ASP A 110 12.31 -13.17 -14.64
C ASP A 110 11.50 -13.54 -13.37
N PRO A 111 10.19 -13.83 -13.48
CA PRO A 111 9.37 -14.23 -12.33
C PRO A 111 9.80 -15.54 -11.66
N ARG A 112 10.81 -16.24 -12.20
CA ARG A 112 11.47 -17.40 -11.61
C ARG A 112 12.68 -17.03 -10.75
N ASP A 113 13.25 -15.84 -10.93
CA ASP A 113 14.42 -15.32 -10.21
C ASP A 113 14.04 -14.31 -9.12
N VAL A 114 12.92 -14.56 -8.45
CA VAL A 114 12.30 -13.66 -7.47
C VAL A 114 13.21 -13.30 -6.29
N HIS A 115 14.09 -14.24 -5.90
CA HIS A 115 15.04 -14.06 -4.81
C HIS A 115 16.10 -12.98 -5.09
N ALA A 116 16.27 -12.57 -6.36
CA ALA A 116 17.16 -11.47 -6.73
C ALA A 116 16.57 -10.09 -6.38
N LEU A 117 15.25 -10.00 -6.18
CA LEU A 117 14.55 -8.75 -5.86
C LEU A 117 14.10 -8.68 -4.40
N LEU A 118 13.60 -9.79 -3.87
CA LEU A 118 13.13 -9.89 -2.49
C LEU A 118 13.55 -11.25 -1.94
N GLY A 119 14.47 -11.26 -0.98
CA GLY A 119 14.91 -12.48 -0.32
C GLY A 119 13.76 -13.17 0.43
N ARG A 120 13.95 -14.45 0.75
CA ARG A 120 12.91 -15.25 1.43
C ARG A 120 12.43 -14.64 2.74
N ASN A 121 13.34 -13.96 3.44
CA ASN A 121 13.09 -13.41 4.76
C ASN A 121 13.04 -11.88 4.76
N ASP A 122 12.92 -11.26 3.58
CA ASP A 122 12.89 -9.82 3.40
C ASP A 122 11.43 -9.36 3.33
N PRO A 123 10.84 -8.82 4.41
CA PRO A 123 9.45 -8.42 4.40
C PRO A 123 9.27 -7.07 3.69
N VAL A 124 8.30 -6.98 2.80
CA VAL A 124 7.75 -5.69 2.38
C VAL A 124 6.71 -5.25 3.39
N ARG A 125 6.97 -4.14 4.08
CA ARG A 125 6.11 -3.59 5.12
C ARG A 125 5.34 -2.39 4.60
N ALA A 126 4.04 -2.40 4.81
CA ALA A 126 3.13 -1.36 4.37
C ALA A 126 1.94 -1.24 5.33
N GLN A 127 1.50 0.00 5.55
CA GLN A 127 0.17 0.26 6.08
C GLN A 127 -0.89 -0.22 5.07
N CYS A 128 -2.05 -0.65 5.58
CA CYS A 128 -3.08 -1.26 4.75
C CYS A 128 -3.76 -0.27 3.79
N CYS A 129 -4.37 -0.86 2.75
CA CYS A 129 -5.68 -0.45 2.22
C CYS A 129 -5.67 0.58 1.09
N ALA A 130 -4.52 0.89 0.49
CA ALA A 130 -4.47 1.71 -0.73
C ALA A 130 -5.26 3.04 -0.63
N GLN A 131 -5.25 3.68 0.54
CA GLN A 131 -5.70 5.06 0.70
C GLN A 131 -4.46 5.89 0.98
N PHE A 132 -4.13 6.85 0.12
CA PHE A 132 -2.87 7.56 0.21
C PHE A 132 -2.94 8.94 -0.39
N VAL A 133 -1.96 9.76 -0.02
CA VAL A 133 -1.66 11.04 -0.64
C VAL A 133 -0.31 10.98 -1.34
N VAL A 134 -0.20 11.62 -2.50
CA VAL A 134 1.04 11.65 -3.30
C VAL A 134 1.24 13.01 -3.97
N ALA A 135 2.47 13.49 -3.96
CA ALA A 135 2.86 14.74 -4.61
C ALA A 135 3.03 14.53 -6.11
N ARG A 136 2.75 15.55 -6.91
CA ARG A 136 3.00 15.54 -8.36
C ARG A 136 4.41 15.10 -8.77
N PRO A 137 5.52 15.68 -8.22
CA PRO A 137 6.87 15.24 -8.60
C PRO A 137 7.11 13.77 -8.29
N ASN A 138 6.46 13.22 -7.25
CA ASN A 138 6.58 11.82 -6.87
C ASN A 138 5.86 10.88 -7.83
N ALA A 139 4.70 11.29 -8.36
CA ALA A 139 4.06 10.58 -9.46
C ALA A 139 4.92 10.63 -10.73
N TRP A 140 5.48 11.79 -11.09
CA TRP A 140 6.38 11.91 -12.25
C TRP A 140 7.75 11.23 -12.10
N GLN A 141 8.02 10.53 -10.99
CA GLN A 141 9.15 9.60 -10.91
C GLN A 141 8.98 8.40 -11.84
N HIS A 142 7.75 8.14 -12.29
CA HIS A 142 7.38 7.09 -13.24
C HIS A 142 6.71 7.72 -14.45
N SER A 143 7.05 7.24 -15.63
CA SER A 143 6.45 7.61 -16.91
C SER A 143 4.98 7.23 -17.00
N ARG A 144 4.26 7.88 -17.92
CA ARG A 144 2.88 7.49 -18.27
C ARG A 144 2.81 6.03 -18.72
N ASP A 145 3.79 5.58 -19.49
CA ASP A 145 3.82 4.21 -20.03
C ASP A 145 4.01 3.17 -18.94
N GLU A 146 4.75 3.46 -17.88
CA GLU A 146 4.84 2.59 -16.69
C GLU A 146 3.48 2.44 -15.99
N TYR A 147 2.69 3.52 -15.89
CA TYR A 147 1.31 3.41 -15.39
C TYR A 147 0.39 2.63 -16.33
N VAL A 148 0.53 2.82 -17.64
CA VAL A 148 -0.20 2.03 -18.64
C VAL A 148 0.15 0.56 -18.53
N ALA A 149 1.43 0.21 -18.38
CA ALA A 149 1.90 -1.14 -18.16
C ALA A 149 1.37 -1.75 -16.86
N LEU A 150 1.36 -0.98 -15.76
CA LEU A 150 0.79 -1.41 -14.48
C LEU A 150 -0.73 -1.66 -14.57
N ARG A 151 -1.45 -0.82 -15.32
CA ARG A 151 -2.86 -1.06 -15.66
C ARG A 151 -3.03 -2.31 -16.52
N GLN A 152 -2.18 -2.51 -17.51
CA GLN A 152 -2.24 -3.68 -18.38
C GLN A 152 -1.97 -4.97 -17.60
N TRP A 153 -1.03 -4.96 -16.66
CA TRP A 153 -0.76 -6.08 -15.75
C TRP A 153 -2.03 -6.53 -15.01
N LEU A 154 -2.81 -5.59 -14.47
CA LEU A 154 -4.11 -5.90 -13.86
C LEU A 154 -5.11 -6.52 -14.86
N LEU A 155 -5.25 -5.91 -16.04
CA LEU A 155 -6.21 -6.35 -17.06
C LEU A 155 -5.88 -7.75 -17.60
N ASP A 156 -4.59 -8.08 -17.71
CA ASP A 156 -4.10 -9.39 -18.12
C ASP A 156 -4.42 -10.48 -17.07
N GLY A 157 -4.51 -10.12 -15.80
CA GLY A 157 -5.00 -11.01 -14.74
C GLY A 157 -6.49 -11.26 -14.82
N MET A 158 -7.29 -10.21 -15.01
CA MET A 158 -8.75 -10.29 -15.11
C MET A 158 -9.22 -11.10 -16.33
N ASN A 159 -8.50 -11.01 -17.45
CA ASN A 159 -8.87 -11.64 -18.71
C ASN A 159 -7.78 -12.62 -19.18
N PRO A 160 -7.61 -13.78 -18.52
CA PRO A 160 -6.59 -14.73 -18.89
C PRO A 160 -6.85 -15.24 -20.31
N ARG A 161 -5.86 -15.11 -21.20
CA ARG A 161 -5.97 -15.60 -22.57
C ARG A 161 -6.14 -17.13 -22.58
N PRO A 162 -7.05 -17.69 -23.41
CA PRO A 162 -7.19 -19.13 -23.54
C PRO A 162 -5.84 -19.79 -23.86
N GLY A 163 -5.44 -20.80 -23.09
CA GLY A 163 -4.18 -21.53 -23.26
C GLY A 163 -2.95 -20.94 -22.56
N ARG A 164 -3.03 -19.74 -21.97
CA ARG A 164 -1.94 -19.16 -21.16
C ARG A 164 -2.19 -19.50 -19.67
N LYS A 165 -1.57 -20.58 -19.19
CA LYS A 165 -1.78 -21.10 -17.82
C LYS A 165 -1.32 -20.17 -16.69
N ASN A 166 -0.47 -19.18 -16.98
CA ASN A 166 0.08 -18.25 -15.99
C ASN A 166 -0.10 -16.80 -16.47
N SER A 167 -1.09 -16.07 -15.93
CA SER A 167 -1.18 -14.62 -16.05
C SER A 167 -0.15 -13.94 -15.15
N ALA A 168 0.33 -12.76 -15.56
CA ALA A 168 1.32 -12.01 -14.77
C ALA A 168 0.73 -11.47 -13.45
N ALA A 169 -0.56 -11.11 -13.46
CA ALA A 169 -1.34 -10.77 -12.27
C ALA A 169 -2.27 -11.92 -11.85
N PRO A 170 -2.58 -12.05 -10.55
CA PRO A 170 -3.65 -12.93 -10.09
C PRO A 170 -5.00 -12.57 -10.74
N ALA A 171 -5.81 -13.59 -11.03
CA ALA A 171 -7.13 -13.40 -11.63
C ALA A 171 -8.20 -12.91 -10.65
N ASP A 172 -7.99 -13.12 -9.34
CA ASP A 172 -8.87 -12.57 -8.30
C ASP A 172 -8.49 -11.10 -8.04
N ASP A 173 -9.42 -10.20 -8.34
CA ASP A 173 -9.27 -8.75 -8.15
C ASP A 173 -8.98 -8.35 -6.70
N ARG A 174 -9.45 -9.11 -5.71
CA ARG A 174 -9.14 -8.87 -4.30
C ARG A 174 -7.67 -9.14 -4.02
N VAL A 175 -7.10 -10.13 -4.70
CA VAL A 175 -5.69 -10.50 -4.58
C VAL A 175 -4.81 -9.50 -5.32
N ALA A 176 -5.09 -9.24 -6.60
CA ALA A 176 -4.34 -8.27 -7.40
C ALA A 176 -4.43 -6.84 -6.82
N GLY A 177 -5.61 -6.44 -6.33
CA GLY A 177 -5.82 -5.15 -5.67
C GLY A 177 -5.04 -5.02 -4.36
N ARG A 178 -4.92 -6.09 -3.56
CA ARG A 178 -4.11 -6.09 -2.34
C ARG A 178 -2.61 -6.03 -2.65
N ILE A 179 -2.14 -6.73 -3.68
CA ILE A 179 -0.76 -6.60 -4.16
C ILE A 179 -0.45 -5.14 -4.52
N LEU A 180 -1.32 -4.47 -5.27
CA LEU A 180 -1.14 -3.04 -5.56
C LEU A 180 -1.12 -2.17 -4.30
N SER A 181 -1.89 -2.52 -3.28
CA SER A 181 -1.85 -1.78 -2.00
C SER A 181 -0.47 -1.79 -1.34
N TYR A 182 0.32 -2.85 -1.57
CA TYR A 182 1.70 -2.95 -1.11
C TYR A 182 2.68 -2.22 -2.04
N ILE A 183 2.32 -1.94 -3.28
CA ILE A 183 3.24 -1.35 -4.26
C ILE A 183 3.21 0.18 -4.27
N TRP A 184 2.13 0.83 -3.82
CA TRP A 184 2.01 2.29 -3.90
C TRP A 184 3.17 3.06 -3.25
N HIS A 185 3.62 2.63 -2.08
CA HIS A 185 4.75 3.28 -1.41
C HIS A 185 6.10 3.02 -2.11
N ILE A 186 6.25 1.86 -2.77
CA ILE A 186 7.42 1.53 -3.61
C ILE A 186 7.51 2.51 -4.78
N LEU A 187 6.36 2.81 -5.41
CA LEU A 187 6.30 3.74 -6.53
C LEU A 187 6.50 5.19 -6.09
N PHE A 188 5.84 5.61 -5.01
CA PHE A 188 5.66 7.03 -4.75
C PHE A 188 6.56 7.62 -3.68
N VAL A 189 7.22 6.84 -2.84
CA VAL A 189 8.21 7.41 -1.93
C VAL A 189 9.36 7.99 -2.76
N LYS A 190 9.83 9.19 -2.38
CA LYS A 190 10.91 9.88 -3.07
C LYS A 190 12.15 8.97 -3.18
N HIS A 191 12.64 8.74 -4.39
CA HIS A 191 13.76 7.83 -4.66
C HIS A 191 15.00 8.17 -3.81
N SER A 192 15.32 9.45 -3.62
CA SER A 192 16.48 9.87 -2.81
C SER A 192 16.39 9.47 -1.33
N ALA A 193 15.20 9.14 -0.83
CA ALA A 193 14.99 8.71 0.56
C ALA A 193 15.26 7.22 0.77
N VAL A 194 15.06 6.41 -0.28
CA VAL A 194 15.04 4.95 -0.20
C VAL A 194 16.06 4.28 -1.11
N ARG A 195 16.82 5.02 -1.92
CA ARG A 195 17.96 4.48 -2.65
C ARG A 195 19.23 4.59 -1.79
N PRO A 196 20.12 3.58 -1.83
CA PRO A 196 21.41 3.67 -1.15
C PRO A 196 22.23 4.83 -1.70
N GLU A 197 23.05 5.45 -0.84
CA GLU A 197 24.01 6.47 -1.25
C GLU A 197 25.17 5.79 -2.01
N GLY A 198 25.43 6.23 -3.25
CA GLY A 198 26.51 5.71 -4.09
C GLY A 198 26.07 4.84 -5.29
N GLU A 199 26.99 4.55 -6.19
CA GLU A 199 26.77 3.91 -7.50
C GLU A 199 26.51 2.39 -7.46
N LEU A 200 26.35 1.78 -6.27
CA LEU A 200 26.41 0.33 -6.10
C LEU A 200 25.28 -0.46 -6.79
N ALA A 201 24.17 0.18 -7.19
CA ALA A 201 23.24 -0.35 -8.18
C ALA A 201 22.22 0.72 -8.63
N PRO A 202 22.30 1.22 -9.89
CA PRO A 202 21.28 2.10 -10.43
C PRO A 202 19.89 1.43 -10.37
N GLY A 203 18.96 2.02 -9.63
CA GLY A 203 17.56 1.56 -9.58
C GLY A 203 17.19 0.65 -8.40
N MET A 204 18.13 0.22 -7.55
CA MET A 204 17.79 -0.56 -6.36
C MET A 204 17.20 0.28 -5.22
N VAL A 205 16.26 -0.31 -4.49
CA VAL A 205 15.63 0.26 -3.29
C VAL A 205 16.22 -0.42 -2.05
N ASP A 206 16.67 0.37 -1.08
CA ASP A 206 16.99 -0.06 0.28
C ASP A 206 15.67 -0.40 1.00
N LEU A 207 15.40 -1.70 1.14
CA LEU A 207 14.16 -2.22 1.71
C LEU A 207 13.96 -1.78 3.17
N ASP A 208 15.03 -1.67 3.94
CA ASP A 208 14.94 -1.24 5.34
C ASP A 208 14.53 0.23 5.45
N ARG A 209 15.09 1.09 4.58
CA ARG A 209 14.64 2.50 4.48
C ARG A 209 13.19 2.58 4.02
N LEU A 210 12.82 1.83 2.99
CA LEU A 210 11.46 1.79 2.47
C LEU A 210 10.46 1.39 3.56
N ASN A 211 10.73 0.30 4.27
CA ASN A 211 9.88 -0.23 5.34
C ASN A 211 9.70 0.78 6.49
N ARG A 212 10.77 1.49 6.87
CA ARG A 212 10.69 2.55 7.90
C ARG A 212 9.79 3.71 7.45
N VAL A 213 9.88 4.12 6.19
CA VAL A 213 9.04 5.18 5.64
C VAL A 213 7.57 4.74 5.52
N ALA A 214 7.33 3.49 5.14
CA ALA A 214 6.00 2.94 4.92
C ALA A 214 5.24 2.57 6.21
N CYS A 215 5.96 2.46 7.33
CA CYS A 215 5.43 2.10 8.64
C CYS A 215 5.88 3.13 9.69
N PRO A 216 5.35 4.37 9.64
CA PRO A 216 5.63 5.38 10.66
C PRO A 216 4.97 5.01 11.99
N ASN A 217 5.52 5.55 13.08
CA ASN A 217 4.89 5.47 14.39
C ASN A 217 3.45 6.02 14.33
N ALA A 218 2.48 5.32 14.94
CA ALA A 218 1.08 5.70 14.86
C ALA A 218 0.81 7.12 15.40
N GLN A 219 1.42 7.50 16.53
CA GLN A 219 1.24 8.83 17.12
C GLN A 219 1.78 9.93 16.20
N GLU A 220 2.96 9.72 15.62
CA GLU A 220 3.55 10.66 14.66
C GLU A 220 2.69 10.77 13.39
N CYS A 221 2.16 9.64 12.91
CA CYS A 221 1.27 9.61 11.76
C CYS A 221 -0.02 10.39 12.01
N TYR A 222 -0.72 10.14 13.12
CA TYR A 222 -1.96 10.85 13.46
C TYR A 222 -1.74 12.36 13.64
N CYS A 223 -0.64 12.74 14.28
CA CYS A 223 -0.26 14.14 14.43
C CYS A 223 0.03 14.79 13.06
N ARG A 224 0.81 14.11 12.20
CA ARG A 224 1.16 14.62 10.86
C ARG A 224 -0.04 14.75 9.93
N LEU A 225 -0.86 13.70 9.85
CA LEU A 225 -1.95 13.64 8.89
C LEU A 225 -3.16 14.44 9.36
N TYR A 226 -3.50 14.39 10.64
CA TYR A 226 -4.81 14.84 11.13
C TYR A 226 -4.72 15.88 12.25
N GLY A 227 -3.51 16.35 12.58
CA GLY A 227 -3.28 17.30 13.68
C GLY A 227 -3.55 16.71 15.07
N ARG A 228 -3.76 15.40 15.18
CA ARG A 228 -4.06 14.69 16.43
C ARG A 228 -2.76 14.34 17.14
N CYS A 229 -2.15 15.36 17.75
CA CYS A 229 -0.89 15.25 18.48
C CYS A 229 -1.12 14.99 19.98
N GLY A 230 -0.09 14.50 20.69
CA GLY A 230 -0.17 14.29 22.14
C GLY A 230 -1.10 13.14 22.56
N LEU A 231 -1.38 12.20 21.65
CA LEU A 231 -2.21 11.03 21.94
C LEU A 231 -1.61 10.19 23.07
N GLU A 232 -2.45 9.81 24.04
CA GLU A 232 -2.06 8.96 25.16
C GLU A 232 -2.25 7.48 24.83
N ARG A 233 -1.52 6.60 25.52
CA ARG A 233 -1.64 5.13 25.39
C ARG A 233 -1.43 4.66 23.94
N CYS A 234 -0.42 5.21 23.29
CA CYS A 234 0.05 4.74 21.99
C CYS A 234 1.15 3.68 22.14
N SER A 235 1.10 2.67 21.29
CA SER A 235 2.22 1.81 20.93
C SER A 235 2.87 2.35 19.65
N VAL A 236 3.91 1.65 19.16
CA VAL A 236 4.51 2.01 17.86
C VAL A 236 3.49 1.95 16.72
N GLY A 237 2.54 1.02 16.76
CA GLY A 237 1.62 0.76 15.65
C GLY A 237 0.17 1.16 15.87
N THR A 238 -0.23 1.55 17.08
CA THR A 238 -1.63 1.82 17.42
C THR A 238 -1.75 2.91 18.49
N CYS A 239 -2.86 3.66 18.49
CA CYS A 239 -3.19 4.61 19.55
C CYS A 239 -4.60 4.33 20.07
N LYS A 240 -4.73 4.08 21.38
CA LYS A 240 -6.03 3.68 21.96
C LYS A 240 -7.06 4.81 21.80
N GLY A 241 -8.16 4.51 21.13
CA GLY A 241 -9.30 5.42 20.95
C GLY A 241 -9.35 6.10 19.59
N GLU A 242 -8.26 6.09 18.82
CA GLU A 242 -8.25 6.65 17.46
C GLU A 242 -8.94 5.74 16.45
N TYR A 243 -8.67 4.44 16.54
CA TYR A 243 -9.25 3.43 15.67
C TYR A 243 -9.22 2.06 16.36
N ILE A 244 -10.21 1.23 16.02
CA ILE A 244 -10.28 -0.18 16.42
C ILE A 244 -10.71 -0.96 15.19
N VAL A 245 -10.07 -2.11 14.92
CA VAL A 245 -10.55 -3.00 13.85
C VAL A 245 -11.92 -3.54 14.24
N PRO A 246 -12.98 -3.29 13.45
CA PRO A 246 -14.29 -3.77 13.81
C PRO A 246 -14.36 -5.29 13.65
N PRO A 247 -15.17 -5.99 14.47
CA PRO A 247 -15.42 -7.42 14.30
C PRO A 247 -15.84 -7.73 12.86
N GLU A 248 -15.27 -8.81 12.31
CA GLU A 248 -15.53 -9.26 10.93
C GLU A 248 -15.27 -8.21 9.83
N PHE A 249 -14.52 -7.15 10.13
CA PHE A 249 -14.29 -6.01 9.23
C PHE A 249 -15.60 -5.32 8.80
N LYS A 250 -16.64 -5.35 9.64
CA LYS A 250 -17.94 -4.73 9.36
C LYS A 250 -18.16 -3.48 10.20
N VAL A 251 -18.43 -2.35 9.56
CA VAL A 251 -18.76 -1.10 10.25
C VAL A 251 -20.02 -1.31 11.12
N PRO A 252 -20.02 -0.94 12.41
CA PRO A 252 -21.19 -1.13 13.27
C PRO A 252 -22.41 -0.37 12.74
N GLU A 253 -23.59 -0.99 12.79
CA GLU A 253 -24.83 -0.40 12.25
C GLU A 253 -25.16 0.98 12.85
N ARG A 254 -24.81 1.20 14.12
CA ARG A 254 -25.00 2.49 14.81
C ARG A 254 -24.32 3.66 14.07
N VAL A 255 -23.21 3.39 13.39
CA VAL A 255 -22.42 4.39 12.64
C VAL A 255 -23.09 4.70 11.30
N MET A 256 -23.68 3.69 10.67
CA MET A 256 -24.31 3.82 9.34
C MET A 256 -25.68 4.51 9.38
N ARG A 257 -26.27 4.67 10.57
CA ARG A 257 -27.62 5.24 10.78
C ARG A 257 -27.62 6.66 11.34
N GLY A 258 -26.44 7.23 11.65
CA GLY A 258 -26.27 8.60 12.15
C GLY A 258 -25.85 9.56 11.05
#